data_AF-L9XVF1-F1
#
_entry.id   AF-L9XVF1-F1
#
_cell.length_a   1.000
_cell.length_b   1.000
_cell.length_c   1.000
_cell.angle_alpha   90.00
_cell.angle_beta   90.00
_cell.angle_gamma   90.00
#
_symmetry.space_group_name_H-M   'P 1'
#
loop_
_entity.id
_entity.type
_entity.pdbx_description
1 polymer ?
#
loop_
_entity_poly.entity_id
_entity_poly.type
_entity_poly.pdbx_seq_one_letter_code
_entity_poly.pdbx_strand_id
1 'polypeptide(L)'
;IDYGTRMNRRLHHLPFRALQFYTSYKASFEGIPTAWINPEYTSQRCPMCGHTERANRNKKRFKCRSCFHQDHSDRGASVNIAVKGMKKLDWNVPALNSLPVVRKVRRQASGAVDAPAVTHPTVRGYQADGRMGVSD
;
A
#
# COMPACT_ATOMS: atom_id res chain seq x y z
N ILE A 1 11.46 -13.53 -22.35
CA ILE A 1 11.76 -12.13 -22.70
C ILE A 1 13.18 -11.85 -22.22
N ASP A 2 14.07 -11.46 -23.13
CA ASP A 2 15.42 -11.03 -22.76
C ASP A 2 15.40 -9.50 -22.52
N TYR A 3 15.81 -9.08 -21.33
CA TYR A 3 15.87 -7.66 -20.94
C TYR A 3 17.31 -7.11 -20.89
N GLY A 4 18.32 -7.96 -21.10
CA GLY A 4 19.74 -7.63 -20.96
C GLY A 4 20.22 -7.54 -19.50
N THR A 5 21.53 -7.69 -19.31
CA THR A 5 22.20 -7.80 -18.00
C THR A 5 21.93 -6.63 -17.04
N ARG A 6 21.93 -5.39 -17.57
CA ARG A 6 21.71 -4.17 -16.78
C ARG A 6 20.27 -4.09 -16.24
N MET A 7 19.28 -4.43 -17.05
CA MET A 7 17.88 -4.41 -16.61
C MET A 7 17.61 -5.57 -15.66
N ASN A 8 18.14 -6.78 -15.95
CA ASN A 8 18.01 -7.92 -15.05
C ASN A 8 18.53 -7.59 -13.65
N ARG A 9 19.71 -6.97 -13.52
CA ARG A 9 20.22 -6.50 -12.21
C ARG A 9 19.24 -5.56 -11.50
N ARG A 10 18.62 -4.63 -12.24
CA ARG A 10 17.60 -3.72 -11.71
C ARG A 10 16.25 -4.39 -11.46
N LEU A 11 15.92 -5.53 -12.04
CA LEU A 11 14.70 -6.24 -11.68
C LEU A 11 14.93 -7.11 -10.43
N HIS A 12 16.16 -7.60 -10.24
CA HIS A 12 16.52 -8.44 -9.10
C HIS A 12 16.94 -7.65 -7.84
N HIS A 13 17.17 -6.33 -7.91
CA HIS A 13 17.55 -5.53 -6.73
C HIS A 13 16.47 -5.45 -5.64
N LEU A 14 15.19 -5.61 -6.02
CA LEU A 14 14.06 -5.59 -5.11
C LEU A 14 13.07 -6.67 -5.57
N PRO A 15 12.69 -7.63 -4.71
CA PRO A 15 11.76 -8.69 -5.08
C PRO A 15 10.32 -8.17 -5.08
N PHE A 16 9.96 -7.33 -6.06
CA PHE A 16 8.64 -6.67 -6.14
C PHE A 16 7.47 -7.65 -6.01
N ARG A 17 7.57 -8.81 -6.65
CA ARG A 17 6.52 -9.85 -6.65
C ARG A 17 6.36 -10.51 -5.28
N ALA A 18 7.46 -10.70 -4.54
CA ALA A 18 7.42 -11.21 -3.18
C ALA A 18 6.84 -10.18 -2.21
N LEU A 19 7.24 -8.91 -2.34
CA LEU A 19 6.68 -7.81 -1.55
C LEU A 19 5.16 -7.75 -1.72
N GLN A 20 4.67 -7.72 -2.96
CA GLN A 20 3.23 -7.70 -3.24
C GLN A 20 2.51 -8.90 -2.65
N PHE A 21 3.08 -10.10 -2.79
CA PHE A 21 2.53 -11.33 -2.22
C PHE A 21 2.41 -11.25 -0.69
N TYR A 22 3.48 -10.85 0.01
CA TYR A 22 3.45 -10.75 1.46
C TYR A 22 2.50 -9.66 1.94
N THR A 23 2.39 -8.54 1.22
CA THR A 23 1.37 -7.52 1.50
C THR A 23 -0.03 -8.09 1.39
N SER A 24 -0.37 -8.80 0.30
CA SER A 24 -1.70 -9.42 0.16
C SER A 24 -1.97 -10.50 1.19
N TYR A 25 -0.98 -11.33 1.48
CA TYR A 25 -1.05 -12.42 2.46
C TYR A 25 -1.31 -11.89 3.87
N LYS A 26 -0.57 -10.86 4.31
CA LYS A 26 -0.79 -10.26 5.63
C LYS A 26 -2.10 -9.47 5.70
N ALA A 27 -2.47 -8.77 4.63
CA ALA A 27 -3.76 -8.08 4.57
C ALA A 27 -4.94 -9.07 4.71
N SER A 28 -4.88 -10.24 4.07
CA SER A 28 -5.95 -11.23 4.18
C SER A 28 -6.09 -11.84 5.57
N PHE A 29 -5.00 -11.92 6.34
CA PHE A 29 -5.05 -12.39 7.75
C PHE A 29 -5.85 -11.43 8.64
N GLU A 30 -5.85 -10.14 8.30
CA GLU A 30 -6.62 -9.09 8.99
C GLU A 30 -7.99 -8.83 8.32
N GLY A 31 -8.39 -9.64 7.33
CA GLY A 31 -9.64 -9.46 6.58
C GLY A 31 -9.66 -8.21 5.68
N ILE A 32 -8.51 -7.62 5.38
CA ILE A 32 -8.40 -6.43 4.52
C ILE A 32 -8.38 -6.88 3.05
N PRO A 33 -9.35 -6.44 2.22
CA PRO A 33 -9.38 -6.81 0.81
C PRO A 33 -8.22 -6.17 0.05
N THR A 34 -7.69 -6.88 -0.94
CA THR A 34 -6.63 -6.39 -1.83
C THR A 34 -7.00 -6.60 -3.29
N ALA A 35 -6.45 -5.77 -4.17
CA ALA A 35 -6.73 -5.84 -5.60
C ALA A 35 -5.51 -5.54 -6.46
N TRP A 36 -5.42 -6.22 -7.60
CA TRP A 36 -4.37 -6.02 -8.59
C TRP A 36 -4.78 -4.97 -9.62
N ILE A 37 -4.03 -3.87 -9.68
CA ILE A 37 -4.30 -2.71 -10.54
C ILE A 37 -3.18 -2.56 -11.58
N ASN A 38 -3.53 -2.29 -12.84
CA ASN A 38 -2.55 -2.06 -13.89
C ASN A 38 -1.76 -0.75 -13.62
N PRO A 39 -0.43 -0.83 -13.38
CA PRO A 39 0.40 0.33 -13.05
C PRO A 39 0.77 1.19 -14.27
N GLU A 40 0.34 0.82 -15.48
CA GLU A 40 0.72 1.52 -16.70
C GLU A 40 0.35 3.03 -16.66
N TYR A 41 1.32 3.86 -17.04
CA TYR A 41 1.27 5.33 -17.05
C TYR A 41 0.89 6.03 -15.73
N THR A 42 0.78 5.31 -14.59
CA THR A 42 0.36 5.92 -13.31
C THR A 42 1.34 6.98 -12.81
N SER A 43 2.63 6.85 -13.11
CA SER A 43 3.65 7.85 -12.76
C SER A 43 3.76 9.04 -13.75
N GLN A 44 3.02 9.00 -14.86
CA GLN A 44 2.99 10.05 -15.90
C GLN A 44 1.66 10.80 -15.94
N ARG A 45 0.59 10.22 -15.39
CA ARG A 45 -0.73 10.83 -15.26
C ARG A 45 -0.75 11.85 -14.11
N CYS A 46 -1.31 13.03 -14.36
CA CYS A 46 -1.55 13.99 -13.31
C CYS A 46 -2.74 13.56 -12.43
N PRO A 47 -2.57 13.48 -11.09
CA PRO A 47 -3.68 13.14 -10.19
C PRO A 47 -4.73 14.25 -10.09
N MET A 48 -4.38 15.50 -10.44
CA MET A 48 -5.29 16.65 -10.37
C MET A 48 -6.17 16.80 -11.61
N CYS A 49 -5.58 16.78 -12.81
CA CYS A 49 -6.30 17.04 -14.07
C CYS A 49 -6.39 15.83 -15.01
N GLY A 50 -5.73 14.72 -14.70
CA GLY A 50 -5.74 13.52 -15.53
C GLY A 50 -4.86 13.56 -16.78
N HIS A 51 -4.25 14.70 -17.14
CA HIS A 51 -3.32 14.80 -18.27
C HIS A 51 -2.17 13.80 -18.14
N THR A 52 -1.91 13.02 -19.18
CA THR A 52 -0.92 11.93 -19.16
C THR A 52 0.07 12.15 -20.31
N GLU A 53 1.33 12.39 -19.96
CA GLU A 53 2.37 12.68 -20.93
C GLU A 53 3.74 12.29 -20.36
N ARG A 54 4.63 11.78 -21.20
CA ARG A 54 5.99 11.38 -20.78
C ARG A 54 6.78 12.53 -20.16
N ALA A 55 6.63 13.75 -20.69
CA ALA A 55 7.32 14.94 -20.21
C ALA A 55 6.84 15.44 -18.82
N ASN A 56 5.75 14.86 -18.28
CA ASN A 56 5.28 15.16 -16.93
C ASN A 56 6.23 14.63 -15.85
N ARG A 57 6.99 13.56 -16.14
CA ARG A 57 7.89 12.90 -15.18
C ARG A 57 9.35 13.09 -15.58
N ASN A 58 10.17 13.50 -14.61
CA ASN A 58 11.62 13.46 -14.72
C ASN A 58 12.23 12.79 -13.48
N LYS A 59 12.63 11.52 -13.61
CA LYS A 59 13.12 10.68 -12.51
C LYS A 59 12.10 10.64 -11.36
N LYS A 60 12.45 11.22 -10.21
CA LYS A 60 11.63 11.32 -8.99
C LYS A 60 10.69 12.54 -8.97
N ARG A 61 10.93 13.52 -9.86
CA ARG A 61 10.15 14.75 -9.92
C ARG A 61 8.99 14.59 -10.91
N PHE A 62 7.84 15.15 -10.55
CA PHE A 62 6.68 15.26 -11.40
C PHE A 62 6.26 16.73 -11.53
N LYS A 63 6.01 17.18 -12.76
CA LYS A 63 5.40 18.48 -13.06
C LYS A 63 4.47 18.32 -14.26
N CYS A 64 3.17 18.48 -14.05
CA CYS A 64 2.20 18.40 -15.13
C CYS A 64 2.42 19.52 -16.14
N ARG A 65 2.40 19.19 -17.43
CA ARG A 65 2.53 20.17 -18.53
C ARG A 65 1.23 20.93 -18.83
N SER A 66 0.08 20.41 -18.37
CA SER A 66 -1.22 21.03 -18.57
C SER A 66 -1.61 21.97 -17.43
N CYS A 67 -1.61 21.48 -16.17
CA CYS A 67 -2.07 22.28 -15.01
C CYS A 67 -0.93 22.73 -14.08
N PHE A 68 0.33 22.48 -14.44
CA PHE A 68 1.53 22.86 -13.67
C PHE A 68 1.64 22.29 -12.25
N HIS A 69 0.75 21.38 -11.85
CA HIS A 69 0.84 20.68 -10.57
C HIS A 69 2.17 19.94 -10.42
N GLN A 70 2.81 20.07 -9.24
CA GLN A 70 4.09 19.48 -8.91
C GLN A 70 3.95 18.50 -7.75
N ASP A 71 4.63 17.36 -7.86
CA ASP A 71 4.65 16.33 -6.80
C ASP A 71 5.89 15.42 -6.94
N HIS A 72 6.06 14.47 -6.02
CA HIS A 72 6.95 13.33 -6.18
C HIS A 72 6.29 12.27 -7.08
N SER A 73 7.05 11.71 -8.04
CA SER A 73 6.49 10.79 -9.04
C SER A 73 5.84 9.55 -8.43
N ASP A 74 6.42 9.04 -7.35
CA ASP A 74 5.97 7.80 -6.73
C ASP A 74 4.74 8.03 -5.83
N ARG A 75 4.62 9.23 -5.24
CA ARG A 75 3.40 9.64 -4.51
C ARG A 75 2.24 9.85 -5.48
N GLY A 76 2.48 10.55 -6.59
CA GLY A 76 1.47 10.71 -7.64
C GLY A 76 1.04 9.36 -8.23
N ALA A 77 2.00 8.45 -8.43
CA ALA A 77 1.70 7.10 -8.92
C ALA A 77 0.83 6.29 -7.96
N SER A 78 1.08 6.35 -6.65
CA SER A 78 0.26 5.63 -5.66
C SER A 78 -1.18 6.18 -5.61
N VAL A 79 -1.36 7.49 -5.67
CA VAL A 79 -2.69 8.13 -5.77
C VAL A 79 -3.41 7.67 -7.04
N ASN A 80 -2.74 7.68 -8.19
CA ASN A 80 -3.33 7.22 -9.45
C ASN A 80 -3.69 5.71 -9.42
N ILE A 81 -2.90 4.88 -8.74
CA ILE A 81 -3.23 3.46 -8.52
C ILE A 81 -4.50 3.34 -7.68
N ALA A 82 -4.62 4.10 -6.59
CA ALA A 82 -5.82 4.09 -5.75
C ALA A 82 -7.06 4.52 -6.55
N VAL A 83 -6.98 5.59 -7.34
CA VAL A 83 -8.08 6.06 -8.20
C VAL A 83 -8.47 5.00 -9.25
N LYS A 84 -7.49 4.37 -9.91
CA LYS A 84 -7.77 3.24 -10.82
C LYS A 84 -8.41 2.06 -10.10
N GLY A 85 -7.99 1.79 -8.86
CA GLY A 85 -8.53 0.73 -8.02
C GLY A 85 -9.97 0.95 -7.63
N MET A 86 -10.30 2.15 -7.16
CA MET A 86 -11.69 2.53 -6.85
C MET A 86 -12.60 2.37 -8.07
N LYS A 87 -12.15 2.82 -9.25
CA LYS A 87 -12.90 2.64 -10.50
C LYS A 87 -13.06 1.18 -10.91
N LYS A 88 -12.01 0.37 -10.78
CA LYS A 88 -12.03 -1.06 -11.17
C LYS A 88 -12.95 -1.88 -10.27
N LEU A 89 -12.95 -1.58 -8.97
CA LEU A 89 -13.72 -2.31 -7.97
C LEU A 89 -15.15 -1.81 -7.82
N ASP A 90 -15.54 -0.79 -8.61
CA ASP A 90 -16.78 -0.03 -8.42
C ASP A 90 -16.98 0.40 -6.95
N TRP A 91 -15.86 0.73 -6.28
CA TRP A 91 -15.88 1.16 -4.89
C TRP A 91 -16.39 2.59 -4.86
N ASN A 92 -17.71 2.73 -4.81
CA ASN A 92 -18.34 3.99 -4.51
C ASN A 92 -18.23 4.21 -3.00
N VAL A 93 -17.22 4.98 -2.56
CA VAL A 93 -17.28 5.52 -1.20
C VAL A 93 -18.46 6.49 -1.24
N PRO A 94 -19.56 6.24 -0.52
CA PRO A 94 -20.66 7.19 -0.52
C PRO A 94 -20.07 8.54 -0.13
N ALA A 95 -20.33 9.57 -0.93
CA ALA A 95 -20.05 10.93 -0.51
C ALA A 95 -20.68 11.07 0.87
N LEU A 96 -19.84 11.30 1.88
CA LEU A 96 -20.30 11.50 3.24
C LEU A 96 -21.04 12.85 3.23
N ASN A 97 -22.32 12.81 2.86
CA ASN A 97 -23.22 13.97 2.87
C ASN A 97 -23.30 14.55 4.29
N SER A 98 -22.97 13.74 5.30
CA SER A 98 -22.58 14.16 6.65
C SER A 98 -21.13 13.79 6.91
N LEU A 99 -20.27 14.77 7.19
CA LEU A 99 -18.91 14.53 7.67
C LEU A 99 -18.97 13.63 8.92
N PRO A 100 -18.04 12.66 9.06
CA PRO A 100 -18.00 11.83 10.25
C PRO A 100 -17.70 12.73 11.45
N VAL A 101 -18.48 12.58 12.53
CA VAL A 101 -18.29 13.38 13.73
C VAL A 101 -16.96 12.98 14.37
N VAL A 102 -15.92 13.78 14.15
CA VAL A 102 -14.63 13.60 14.80
C VAL A 102 -14.77 14.04 16.25
N ARG A 103 -14.92 13.09 17.17
CA ARG A 103 -14.88 13.36 18.61
C ARG A 103 -13.42 13.66 19.00
N LYS A 104 -13.14 14.91 19.39
CA LYS A 104 -11.84 15.25 19.99
C LYS A 104 -11.73 14.52 21.34
N VAL A 105 -10.93 13.46 21.38
CA VAL A 105 -10.51 12.83 22.64
C VAL A 105 -9.26 13.55 23.12
N ARG A 106 -9.28 14.08 24.35
CA ARG A 106 -8.04 14.47 25.02
C ARG A 106 -7.29 13.18 25.33
N ARG A 107 -6.05 13.05 24.85
CA ARG A 107 -5.14 12.05 25.43
C ARG A 107 -4.98 12.43 26.90
N GLN A 108 -5.58 11.66 27.81
CA GLN A 108 -5.05 11.66 29.17
C GLN A 108 -3.62 11.13 29.03
N ALA A 109 -2.65 12.00 29.30
CA ALA A 109 -1.30 11.55 29.50
C ALA A 109 -1.37 10.48 30.58
N SER A 110 -0.92 9.26 30.27
CA SER A 110 -0.72 8.24 31.27
C SER A 110 0.19 8.85 32.34
N GLY A 111 -0.37 9.18 33.50
CA GLY A 111 0.44 9.38 34.70
C GLY A 111 1.25 8.11 34.97
N ALA A 112 2.29 8.22 35.80
CA ALA A 112 3.18 7.11 36.16
C ALA A 112 2.37 5.82 36.41
N VAL A 113 2.59 4.81 35.55
CA VAL A 113 1.86 3.56 35.60
C VAL A 113 2.55 2.60 36.56
N ASP A 114 2.04 2.49 37.79
CA ASP A 114 2.36 1.38 38.71
C ASP A 114 1.46 0.15 38.47
N ALA A 115 0.77 0.09 37.31
CA ALA A 115 -0.04 -1.06 36.91
C ALA A 115 0.67 -1.85 35.81
N PRO A 116 0.68 -3.20 35.86
CA PRO A 116 1.38 -4.00 34.88
C PRO A 116 0.81 -3.73 33.49
N ALA A 117 1.70 -3.45 32.54
CA ALA A 117 1.34 -3.24 31.15
C ALA A 117 0.45 -4.39 30.69
N VAL A 118 -0.71 -4.04 30.11
CA VAL A 118 -1.64 -4.96 29.48
C VAL A 118 -0.86 -5.91 28.58
N THR A 119 -0.63 -7.13 29.04
CA THR A 119 -0.24 -8.22 28.17
C THR A 119 -1.51 -8.56 27.39
N HIS A 120 -1.57 -8.13 26.13
CA HIS A 120 -2.54 -8.73 25.23
C HIS A 120 -2.36 -10.26 25.33
N PRO A 121 -3.44 -11.06 25.44
CA PRO A 121 -3.29 -12.50 25.39
C PRO A 121 -2.58 -12.82 24.08
N THR A 122 -1.37 -13.36 24.20
CA THR A 122 -0.63 -13.89 23.06
C THR A 122 -1.56 -14.88 22.38
N VAL A 123 -1.74 -14.68 21.07
CA VAL A 123 -2.44 -15.61 20.19
C VAL A 123 -2.03 -17.03 20.59
N ARG A 124 -3.01 -17.83 21.01
CA ARG A 124 -2.87 -19.25 21.30
C ARG A 124 -2.15 -19.89 20.12
N GLY A 125 -0.88 -20.24 20.31
CA GLY A 125 -0.12 -20.97 19.32
C GLY A 125 -0.86 -22.25 18.97
N TYR A 126 -1.00 -22.54 17.68
CA TYR A 126 -1.29 -23.90 17.25
C TYR A 126 -0.11 -24.76 17.73
N GLN A 127 -0.36 -25.63 18.71
CA GLN A 127 0.57 -26.68 19.07
C GLN A 127 0.72 -27.54 17.81
N ALA A 128 1.93 -27.61 17.26
CA ALA A 128 2.25 -28.69 16.35
C ALA A 128 2.24 -29.96 17.19
N ASP A 129 1.25 -30.81 16.94
CA ASP A 129 1.09 -32.09 17.63
C ASP A 129 2.40 -32.88 17.53
N GLY A 130 2.96 -33.21 18.69
CA GLY A 130 4.26 -33.86 18.87
C GLY A 130 4.31 -35.29 18.34
N ARG A 131 4.28 -35.47 17.02
CA ARG A 131 4.77 -36.69 16.37
C ARG A 131 6.23 -36.50 16.02
N MET A 132 7.10 -37.09 16.84
CA MET A 132 8.49 -37.34 16.47
C MET A 132 8.51 -38.17 15.19
N GLY A 133 9.05 -37.61 14.12
CA GLY A 133 9.44 -38.40 12.95
C GLY A 133 10.58 -39.33 13.37
N VAL A 134 10.32 -40.63 13.30
CA VAL A 134 11.37 -41.65 13.31
C VAL A 134 11.96 -41.66 11.90
N SER A 135 13.27 -41.48 11.80
CA SER A 135 14.01 -41.73 10.56
C SER A 135 14.29 -43.22 10.47
N ASP A 136 13.88 -43.84 9.36
CA ASP A 136 14.49 -45.08 8.86
C ASP A 136 15.80 -44.76 8.10
#